data_AF-A0AA50S2U5-F1
#
_entry.id   AF-A0AA50S2U5-F1
#
_cell.length_a   1.000
_cell.length_b   1.000
_cell.length_c   1.000
_cell.angle_alpha   90.00
_cell.angle_beta   90.00
_cell.angle_gamma   90.00
#
_symmetry.space_group_name_H-M   'P 1'
#
loop_
_entity.id
_entity.type
_entity.pdbx_description
1 polymer ?
#
loop_
_entity_poly.entity_id
_entity_poly.type
_entity_poly.pdbx_seq_one_letter_code
_entity_poly.pdbx_strand_id
1 'polypeptide(L)'
;ELRSKILSLHLLLSILQNAGPVFRNNEMFITAIKQYLCVALSKNGVSSVPEVFELSLAIFLALLQNFKVHLKKQIEVFFKEIFMNILETSSSSFEHKWMVIQALTRICGDA
;
A
#
# COMPACT_ATOMS: atom_id res chain seq x y z
N GLU A 1 8.27 0.97 19.94
CA GLU A 1 7.19 0.48 19.04
C GLU A 1 7.30 1.01 17.62
N LEU A 2 7.36 2.33 17.39
CA LEU A 2 7.43 2.93 16.03
C LEU A 2 8.58 2.40 15.16
N ARG A 3 9.81 2.31 15.70
CA ARG A 3 10.97 1.76 14.97
C ARG A 3 10.75 0.31 14.49
N SER A 4 10.15 -0.53 15.33
CA SER A 4 9.83 -1.93 14.97
C SER A 4 8.77 -1.99 13.86
N LYS A 5 7.78 -1.09 13.92
CA LYS A 5 6.75 -0.93 12.87
C LYS A 5 7.38 -0.54 11.53
N ILE A 6 8.23 0.49 11.53
CA ILE A 6 8.93 0.96 10.32
C ILE A 6 9.80 -0.15 9.72
N LEU A 7 10.58 -0.85 10.56
CA LEU A 7 11.41 -1.96 10.10
C LEU A 7 10.57 -3.09 9.49
N SER A 8 9.46 -3.44 10.14
CA SER A 8 8.52 -4.45 9.62
C SER A 8 7.95 -4.07 8.26
N LEU A 9 7.57 -2.80 8.07
CA LEU A 9 7.07 -2.32 6.77
C LEU A 9 8.14 -2.37 5.68
N HIS A 10 9.38 -1.99 5.99
CA HIS A 10 10.50 -2.12 5.05
C HIS A 10 10.75 -3.57 4.63
N LEU A 11 10.72 -4.50 5.59
CA LEU A 11 10.90 -5.93 5.30
C LEU A 11 9.77 -6.46 4.41
N LEU A 12 8.53 -6.10 4.71
CA LEU A 12 7.37 -6.47 3.88
C LEU A 12 7.48 -5.91 2.47
N LEU A 13 7.86 -4.64 2.33
CA LEU A 13 8.09 -4.02 1.03
C LEU A 13 9.16 -4.78 0.23
N SER A 14 10.29 -5.10 0.86
CA SER A 14 11.38 -5.85 0.24
C SER A 14 10.93 -7.24 -0.22
N ILE A 15 10.16 -7.97 0.59
CA ILE A 15 9.62 -9.29 0.21
C ILE A 15 8.74 -9.17 -1.06
N LEU A 16 7.87 -8.15 -1.12
CA LEU A 16 6.94 -8.00 -2.24
C LEU A 16 7.62 -7.56 -3.53
N GLN A 17 8.62 -6.68 -3.44
CA GLN A 17 9.40 -6.23 -4.59
C GLN A 17 10.25 -7.37 -5.18
N ASN A 18 10.80 -8.22 -4.31
CA ASN A 18 11.67 -9.33 -4.70
C ASN A 18 10.94 -10.68 -4.87
N ALA A 19 9.61 -10.71 -4.71
CA ALA A 19 8.83 -11.94 -4.89
C ALA A 19 8.97 -12.43 -6.33
N GLY A 20 9.53 -13.64 -6.51
CA GLY A 20 9.62 -14.28 -7.82
C GLY A 20 8.26 -14.80 -8.33
N PRO A 21 8.17 -15.28 -9.59
CA PRO A 21 6.92 -15.75 -10.20
C PRO A 21 6.19 -16.83 -9.39
N VAL A 22 6.94 -17.70 -8.70
CA VAL A 22 6.38 -18.75 -7.85
C VAL A 22 5.60 -18.15 -6.68
N PHE A 23 6.17 -17.20 -5.96
CA PHE A 23 5.47 -16.52 -4.85
C PHE A 23 4.30 -15.68 -5.35
N ARG A 24 4.44 -15.00 -6.50
CA ARG A 24 3.38 -14.17 -7.08
C ARG A 24 2.11 -14.94 -7.41
N ASN A 25 2.23 -16.22 -7.75
CA ASN A 25 1.11 -17.09 -8.10
C ASN A 25 0.74 -18.10 -6.99
N ASN A 26 1.45 -18.08 -5.84
CA ASN A 26 1.19 -19.02 -4.76
C ASN A 26 -0.08 -18.62 -3.99
N GLU A 27 -1.08 -19.51 -3.96
CA GLU A 27 -2.39 -19.23 -3.35
C GLU A 27 -2.31 -18.90 -1.85
N MET A 28 -1.43 -19.58 -1.10
CA MET A 28 -1.24 -19.33 0.32
C MET A 28 -0.67 -17.93 0.55
N PHE A 29 0.33 -17.54 -0.25
CA PHE A 29 0.93 -16.21 -0.16
C PHE A 29 -0.07 -15.11 -0.54
N ILE A 30 -0.83 -15.30 -1.63
CA ILE A 30 -1.89 -14.38 -2.05
C ILE A 30 -2.96 -14.25 -0.97
N THR A 31 -3.36 -15.35 -0.34
CA THR A 31 -4.35 -15.33 0.75
C THR A 31 -3.83 -14.57 1.96
N ALA A 32 -2.56 -14.76 2.32
CA ALA A 32 -1.93 -14.03 3.41
C ALA A 32 -1.88 -12.52 3.13
N ILE A 33 -1.56 -12.12 1.88
CA ILE A 33 -1.63 -10.71 1.46
C ILE A 33 -3.03 -10.16 1.68
N LYS A 34 -4.06 -10.84 1.19
CA LYS A 34 -5.45 -10.38 1.28
C LYS A 34 -5.94 -10.25 2.72
N GLN A 35 -5.68 -11.25 3.55
CA GLN A 35 -6.25 -11.37 4.89
C GLN A 35 -5.47 -10.57 5.94
N TYR A 36 -4.15 -10.46 5.80
CA TYR A 36 -3.31 -9.84 6.82
C TYR A 36 -2.75 -8.50 6.32
N LEU A 37 -2.00 -8.53 5.22
CA LEU A 37 -1.29 -7.33 4.77
C LEU A 37 -2.26 -6.22 4.36
N CYS A 38 -3.27 -6.54 3.55
CA CYS A 38 -4.19 -5.51 3.09
C CYS A 38 -4.99 -4.89 4.23
N VAL A 39 -5.40 -5.69 5.21
CA VAL A 39 -6.07 -5.20 6.43
C VAL A 39 -5.15 -4.31 7.25
N ALA A 40 -3.87 -4.66 7.38
CA ALA A 40 -2.88 -3.83 8.06
C ALA A 40 -2.63 -2.50 7.33
N LEU A 41 -2.57 -2.52 5.99
CA LEU A 41 -2.38 -1.33 5.17
C LEU A 41 -3.58 -0.38 5.23
N SER A 42 -4.82 -0.88 5.24
CA SER A 42 -6.00 -0.01 5.39
C SER A 42 -5.95 0.79 6.70
N LYS A 43 -5.40 0.21 7.78
CA LYS A 43 -5.23 0.90 9.06
C LYS A 43 -4.03 1.87 9.07
N ASN A 44 -2.96 1.54 8.36
CA ASN A 44 -1.75 2.36 8.30
C ASN A 44 -1.79 3.46 7.23
N GLY A 45 -2.65 3.31 6.22
CA GLY A 45 -2.84 4.25 5.11
C GLY A 45 -3.51 5.57 5.50
N VAL A 46 -3.81 5.78 6.78
CA VAL A 46 -4.25 7.08 7.32
C VAL A 46 -3.39 7.52 8.50
N SER A 47 -2.19 6.94 8.63
CA SER A 47 -1.27 7.28 9.71
C SER A 47 -0.83 8.73 9.59
N SER A 48 -0.85 9.47 10.70
CA SER A 48 -0.32 10.84 10.79
C SER A 48 1.21 10.92 10.77
N VAL A 49 1.91 9.78 10.84
CA VAL A 49 3.37 9.71 10.76
C VAL A 49 3.77 9.56 9.30
N PRO A 50 4.40 10.58 8.67
CA PRO A 50 4.65 10.59 7.22
C PRO A 50 5.41 9.36 6.73
N GLU A 51 6.46 8.94 7.44
CA GLU A 51 7.27 7.77 7.07
C GLU A 51 6.45 6.46 7.03
N VAL A 52 5.52 6.28 7.97
CA VAL A 52 4.65 5.10 8.00
C VAL A 52 3.66 5.13 6.84
N PHE A 53 3.13 6.32 6.53
CA PHE A 53 2.22 6.52 5.42
C PHE A 53 2.91 6.29 4.07
N GLU A 54 4.10 6.85 3.88
CA GLU A 54 4.93 6.67 2.68
C GLU A 54 5.25 5.19 2.42
N LEU A 55 5.71 4.46 3.44
CA LEU A 55 5.96 3.02 3.33
C LEU A 55 4.70 2.24 3.00
N SER A 56 3.55 2.63 3.56
CA SER A 56 2.27 1.99 3.26
C SER A 56 1.86 2.21 1.80
N LEU A 57 2.06 3.41 1.25
CA LEU A 57 1.85 3.70 -0.16
C LEU A 57 2.82 2.93 -1.06
N ALA A 58 4.10 2.86 -0.69
CA ALA A 58 5.11 2.10 -1.44
C ALA A 58 4.75 0.60 -1.51
N ILE A 59 4.28 0.01 -0.40
CA ILE A 59 3.80 -1.38 -0.37
C ILE A 59 2.59 -1.54 -1.28
N PHE A 60 1.63 -0.61 -1.24
CA PHE A 60 0.46 -0.67 -2.12
C PHE A 60 0.86 -0.63 -3.61
N LEU A 61 1.81 0.23 -3.99
CA LEU A 61 2.33 0.27 -5.36
C LEU A 61 2.98 -1.06 -5.76
N ALA A 62 3.77 -1.67 -4.88
CA ALA A 62 4.35 -3.00 -5.13
C ALA A 62 3.26 -4.08 -5.30
N LEU A 63 2.17 -4.01 -4.54
CA LEU A 63 1.02 -4.91 -4.68
C LEU A 63 0.29 -4.71 -6.01
N LEU A 64 0.10 -3.45 -6.44
CA LEU A 64 -0.48 -3.15 -7.75
C LEU A 64 0.39 -3.69 -8.89
N GLN A 65 1.69 -3.46 -8.84
CA GLN A 65 2.60 -3.87 -9.89
C GLN A 65 2.65 -5.41 -10.03
N ASN A 66 2.74 -6.13 -8.91
CA ASN A 66 3.07 -7.55 -8.92
C ASN A 66 1.88 -8.49 -8.66
N PHE A 67 0.79 -8.00 -8.08
CA PHE A 67 -0.33 -8.83 -7.60
C PHE A 67 -1.72 -8.33 -8.04
N LYS A 68 -1.85 -7.29 -8.89
CA LYS A 68 -3.14 -6.66 -9.26
C LYS A 68 -4.23 -7.64 -9.68
N VAL A 69 -3.87 -8.70 -10.42
CA VAL A 69 -4.83 -9.69 -10.93
C VAL A 69 -5.56 -10.42 -9.80
N HIS A 70 -4.93 -10.53 -8.63
CA HIS A 70 -5.49 -11.20 -7.46
C HIS A 70 -6.21 -10.26 -6.49
N LEU A 71 -6.01 -8.93 -6.59
CA LEU A 71 -6.34 -7.97 -5.53
C LEU A 71 -7.43 -6.94 -5.89
N LYS A 72 -8.26 -7.20 -6.92
CA LYS A 72 -9.26 -6.24 -7.41
C LYS A 72 -10.11 -5.59 -6.29
N LYS A 73 -10.65 -6.39 -5.36
CA LYS A 73 -11.47 -5.88 -4.25
C LYS A 73 -10.66 -5.03 -3.27
N GLN A 74 -9.44 -5.44 -2.96
CA GLN A 74 -8.56 -4.71 -2.04
C GLN A 74 -8.12 -3.37 -2.65
N ILE A 75 -7.87 -3.34 -3.97
CA ILE A 75 -7.55 -2.12 -4.70
C ILE A 75 -8.69 -1.10 -4.60
N GLU A 76 -9.93 -1.53 -4.83
CA GLU A 76 -11.11 -0.68 -4.66
C GLU A 76 -11.17 -0.06 -3.24
N VAL A 77 -11.00 -0.91 -2.21
CA VAL A 77 -11.00 -0.46 -0.81
C VAL A 77 -9.89 0.56 -0.56
N PHE A 78 -8.67 0.31 -1.03
CA PHE A 78 -7.56 1.26 -0.84
C PHE A 78 -7.83 2.59 -1.53
N PHE A 79 -8.28 2.58 -2.77
CA PHE A 79 -8.62 3.81 -3.50
C PHE A 79 -9.67 4.63 -2.75
N LYS A 80 -10.72 3.98 -2.24
CA LYS A 80 -11.79 4.67 -1.52
C LYS A 80 -11.36 5.16 -0.14
N GLU A 81 -10.81 4.26 0.68
CA GLU A 81 -10.57 4.51 2.11
C GLU A 81 -9.26 5.25 2.39
N ILE A 82 -8.29 5.19 1.47
CA ILE A 82 -7.00 5.87 1.61
C ILE A 82 -6.88 7.03 0.63
N PHE A 83 -6.85 6.75 -0.68
CA PHE A 83 -6.50 7.78 -1.68
C PHE A 83 -7.53 8.91 -1.69
N MET A 84 -8.80 8.59 -1.96
CA MET A 84 -9.87 9.59 -2.03
C MET A 84 -10.08 10.25 -0.66
N ASN A 85 -10.13 9.46 0.41
CA ASN A 85 -10.30 9.97 1.77
C ASN A 85 -9.22 11.01 2.15
N ILE A 86 -7.94 10.75 1.87
CA ILE A 86 -6.86 11.70 2.17
C ILE A 86 -6.97 12.96 1.30
N LEU A 87 -7.33 12.82 0.02
CA LEU A 87 -7.46 13.95 -0.90
C LEU A 87 -8.66 14.85 -0.58
N GLU A 88 -9.81 14.25 -0.24
CA GLU A 88 -11.07 14.95 0.02
C GLU A 88 -11.09 15.61 1.39
N THR A 89 -10.53 14.97 2.41
CA THR A 89 -10.61 15.48 3.79
C THR A 89 -9.78 16.75 3.96
N SER A 90 -10.35 17.77 4.60
CA SER A 90 -9.69 19.05 4.86
C SER A 90 -8.64 18.99 5.97
N SER A 91 -8.72 18.00 6.87
CA SER A 91 -7.75 17.78 7.96
C SER A 91 -6.44 17.14 7.50
N SER A 92 -6.39 16.55 6.29
CA SER A 92 -5.17 15.98 5.73
C SER A 92 -4.16 17.07 5.38
N SER A 93 -2.93 16.93 5.87
CA SER A 93 -1.84 17.86 5.53
C SER A 93 -1.53 17.88 4.04
N PHE A 94 -0.94 18.98 3.56
CA PHE A 94 -0.43 19.09 2.19
C PHE A 94 0.51 17.93 1.82
N GLU A 95 1.43 17.57 2.73
CA GLU A 95 2.42 16.50 2.51
C GLU A 95 1.75 15.15 2.21
N HIS A 96 0.74 14.76 3.00
CA HIS A 96 -0.04 13.54 2.77
C HIS A 96 -0.76 13.57 1.42
N LYS A 97 -1.43 14.69 1.09
CA LYS A 97 -2.11 14.84 -0.21
C LYS A 97 -1.11 14.75 -1.36
N TRP A 98 0.05 15.39 -1.22
CA TRP A 98 1.09 15.37 -2.23
C TRP A 98 1.64 13.96 -2.47
N MET A 99 1.94 13.21 -1.40
CA MET A 99 2.35 11.80 -1.50
C MET A 99 1.30 10.94 -2.23
N VAL A 100 0.02 11.16 -1.96
CA VAL A 100 -1.08 10.45 -2.66
C VAL A 100 -1.09 10.79 -4.14
N ILE A 101 -0.98 12.07 -4.51
CA ILE A 101 -0.92 12.49 -5.91
C ILE A 101 0.29 11.87 -6.62
N GLN A 102 1.46 11.89 -6.01
CA GLN A 102 2.66 11.25 -6.57
C GLN A 102 2.46 9.73 -6.79
N ALA A 103 1.83 9.04 -5.84
CA ALA A 103 1.50 7.63 -5.99
C ALA A 103 0.51 7.39 -7.15
N LEU A 104 -0.53 8.21 -7.28
CA LEU A 104 -1.48 8.14 -8.40
C LEU A 104 -0.80 8.41 -9.74
N THR A 105 0.10 9.40 -9.82
CA THR A 105 0.88 9.66 -11.04
C THR A 105 1.70 8.45 -11.46
N ARG A 106 2.32 7.73 -10.52
CA ARG A 106 3.04 6.48 -10.84
C ARG A 106 2.10 5.39 -11.36
N ILE A 107 0.94 5.22 -10.72
CA ILE A 107 -0.08 4.24 -11.14
C ILE A 107 -0.56 4.52 -12.57
N CYS A 108 -0.77 5.80 -12.91
CA CYS A 108 -1.21 6.21 -14.24
C CYS A 108 -0.08 6.22 -15.29
N GLY A 109 1.17 6.41 -14.87
CA GLY A 109 2.33 6.42 -15.77
C GLY A 109 2.82 5.03 -16.16
N ASP A 110 2.58 4.03 -15.33
CA ASP A 110 2.88 2.61 -15.60
C ASP A 110 1.73 1.88 -16.34
N ALA A 111 0.74 2.62 -16.85
CA ALA A 111 -0.39 2.11 -17.65
C ALA A 111 -0.03 1.96 -19.13
#